data_AF-A5MZP6-F1
#
_entry.id   AF-A5MZP6-F1
#
_cell.length_a   1.000
_cell.length_b   1.000
_cell.length_c   1.000
_cell.angle_alpha   90.00
_cell.angle_beta   90.00
_cell.angle_gamma   90.00
#
_symmetry.space_group_name_H-M   'P 1'
#
loop_
_entity.id
_entity.type
_entity.pdbx_description
1 polymer ?
#
loop_
_entity_poly.entity_id
_entity_poly.type
_entity_poly.pdbx_seq_one_letter_code
_entity_poly.pdbx_strand_id
1 'polypeptide(L)'
;MSLNEAPRSVRVHITLFGRRNAGKSSIINAITGQDIAIVSSVKGTTTDPVYKSIEILPIGPCVIIDTAGLDDSGQLGELRKKKTLEVLNKTDISLVVIDSTVGITEYDRYIIDEIKSKKIPFMGILNKWDISNIDEKDIKNIKEELDIPLIAVSAVTGKGIKELKNQIAGILPKEEDKFKIIGDLISPGDFVVLVTPIDKAAPKGRLILPQQQTIRDVLESDAIAVVTKEYELRETLESLGKKPKIVVTDSQAFLKVAADTPKDILMTSFSILFARFKGDLIELIKGVKAVGKLKDGDKVLIAEGCTHHRQSDDIGKVKIPRWIRQITGKKIDFEFSSGVSFTDDIKRYSLIVHCGGCMLNKSAMLHRINTAREFKVPIVNYGILIAYVQGILDRALMPFPRAKMIWDEVEEH
;
A
#
# COMPACT_ATOMS: atom_id res chain seq x y z
N MET A 1 -9.68 -23.08 -1.03
CA MET A 1 -8.87 -21.89 -1.38
C MET A 1 -7.98 -21.60 -0.20
N SER A 2 -6.67 -21.63 -0.39
CA SER A 2 -5.71 -21.36 0.68
C SER A 2 -5.76 -19.87 1.05
N LEU A 3 -5.76 -19.54 2.36
CA LEU A 3 -5.64 -18.18 2.90
C LEU A 3 -4.42 -17.39 2.37
N ASN A 4 -3.52 -18.05 1.63
CA ASN A 4 -2.36 -17.46 0.96
C ASN A 4 -2.62 -16.95 -0.48
N GLU A 5 -3.83 -17.08 -1.03
CA GLU A 5 -4.09 -16.79 -2.46
C GLU A 5 -4.25 -15.29 -2.78
N ALA A 6 -4.84 -14.47 -1.88
CA ALA A 6 -4.87 -13.01 -2.08
C ALA A 6 -3.55 -12.34 -1.60
N PRO A 7 -2.95 -11.41 -2.33
CA PRO A 7 -1.70 -10.77 -1.93
C PRO A 7 -1.84 -9.88 -0.71
N ARG A 8 -0.83 -9.91 0.16
CA ARG A 8 -0.76 -9.08 1.37
C ARG A 8 -0.86 -7.57 1.09
N SER A 9 -0.48 -7.13 -0.11
CA SER A 9 -0.37 -5.71 -0.46
C SER A 9 -1.70 -5.00 -0.71
N VAL A 10 -2.83 -5.71 -0.69
CA VAL A 10 -4.19 -5.11 -0.79
C VAL A 10 -5.08 -5.45 0.41
N ARG A 11 -4.54 -6.20 1.37
CA ARG A 11 -5.25 -6.52 2.60
C ARG A 11 -5.02 -5.43 3.63
N VAL A 12 -5.95 -5.29 4.56
CA VAL A 12 -5.78 -4.47 5.75
C VAL A 12 -4.67 -5.05 6.63
N HIS A 13 -3.70 -4.22 7.01
CA HIS A 13 -2.62 -4.57 7.92
C HIS A 13 -2.99 -4.14 9.33
N ILE A 14 -3.23 -5.12 10.20
CA ILE A 14 -3.52 -4.93 11.61
C ILE A 14 -2.25 -5.22 12.39
N THR A 15 -1.72 -4.23 13.10
CA THR A 15 -0.51 -4.40 13.90
C THR A 15 -0.86 -4.46 15.38
N LEU A 16 -0.31 -5.45 16.09
CA LEU A 16 -0.40 -5.48 17.54
C LEU A 16 0.90 -4.94 18.14
N PHE A 17 0.80 -3.89 18.94
CA PHE A 17 1.87 -3.39 19.80
C PHE A 17 1.57 -3.69 21.26
N GLY A 18 2.58 -3.56 22.11
CA GLY A 18 2.46 -3.80 23.55
C GLY A 18 3.71 -4.45 24.08
N ARG A 19 3.84 -4.49 25.41
CA ARG A 19 5.01 -5.07 26.10
C ARG A 19 5.09 -6.59 25.94
N ARG A 20 6.26 -7.13 26.32
CA ARG A 20 6.50 -8.56 26.31
C ARG A 20 5.60 -9.20 27.36
N ASN A 21 4.99 -10.32 27.02
CA ASN A 21 4.02 -11.01 27.87
C ASN A 21 2.71 -10.23 28.16
N ALA A 22 2.44 -9.10 27.49
CA ALA A 22 1.12 -8.44 27.54
C ALA A 22 -0.02 -9.30 26.93
N GLY A 23 0.34 -10.38 26.24
CA GLY A 23 -0.60 -11.35 25.68
C GLY A 23 -1.03 -11.07 24.24
N LYS A 24 -0.20 -10.35 23.47
CA LYS A 24 -0.39 -10.10 22.03
C LYS A 24 -0.76 -11.38 21.25
N SER A 25 0.05 -12.43 21.38
CA SER A 25 -0.18 -13.72 20.72
C SER A 25 -1.47 -14.41 21.16
N SER A 26 -1.82 -14.31 22.45
CA SER A 26 -3.07 -14.85 22.98
C SER A 26 -4.29 -14.10 22.43
N ILE A 27 -4.21 -12.78 22.31
CA ILE A 27 -5.24 -11.96 21.66
C ILE A 27 -5.41 -12.38 20.20
N ILE A 28 -4.32 -12.58 19.45
CA ILE A 28 -4.36 -13.05 18.07
C ILE A 28 -5.15 -14.37 17.97
N ASN A 29 -4.83 -15.36 18.81
CA ASN A 29 -5.55 -16.64 18.82
C ASN A 29 -7.03 -16.48 19.17
N ALA A 30 -7.34 -15.64 20.15
CA ALA A 30 -8.71 -15.41 20.59
C ALA A 30 -9.54 -14.72 19.49
N ILE A 31 -8.97 -13.75 18.76
CA ILE A 31 -9.70 -13.05 17.70
C ILE A 31 -9.84 -13.89 16.43
N THR A 32 -8.91 -14.79 16.13
CA THR A 32 -9.02 -15.70 14.97
C THR A 32 -9.84 -16.95 15.26
N GLY A 33 -9.98 -17.34 16.54
CA GLY A 33 -10.59 -18.61 16.91
C GLY A 33 -9.77 -19.83 16.45
N GLN A 34 -8.48 -19.62 16.20
CA GLN A 34 -7.54 -20.63 15.70
C GLN A 34 -6.22 -20.50 16.47
N ASP A 35 -5.54 -21.61 16.77
CA ASP A 35 -4.22 -21.64 17.41
C ASP A 35 -3.07 -21.25 16.44
N ILE A 36 -3.21 -20.12 15.74
CA ILE A 36 -2.26 -19.65 14.71
C ILE A 36 -0.99 -19.03 15.33
N ALA A 37 -1.06 -18.59 16.58
CA ALA A 37 0.06 -17.94 17.27
C ALA A 37 1.03 -18.93 17.93
N ILE A 38 0.67 -20.23 18.01
CA ILE A 38 1.57 -21.27 18.51
C ILE A 38 2.37 -21.81 17.33
N VAL A 39 3.66 -22.07 17.56
CA VAL A 39 4.71 -22.47 16.60
C VAL A 39 5.31 -21.33 15.75
N SER A 40 6.00 -20.40 16.41
CA SER A 40 7.42 -20.22 16.04
C SER A 40 8.24 -21.07 17.00
N SER A 41 8.65 -22.26 16.57
CA SER A 41 9.48 -23.17 17.37
C SER A 41 10.94 -22.70 17.50
N VAL A 42 11.28 -21.50 17.01
CA VAL A 42 12.60 -20.91 17.20
C VAL A 42 12.51 -19.84 18.28
N LYS A 43 12.71 -20.27 19.54
CA LYS A 43 13.18 -19.35 20.59
C LYS A 43 14.52 -18.78 20.14
N GLY A 44 14.57 -17.50 19.76
CA GLY A 44 15.81 -16.72 19.83
C GLY A 44 16.32 -15.95 18.61
N THR A 45 15.55 -15.62 17.57
CA THR A 45 16.16 -14.93 16.38
C THR A 45 15.34 -13.86 15.66
N THR A 46 14.37 -13.17 16.25
CA THR A 46 13.57 -12.18 15.48
C THR A 46 13.45 -10.81 16.12
N THR A 47 14.37 -9.91 15.78
CA THR A 47 14.16 -8.45 15.83
C THR A 47 13.27 -7.94 14.70
N ASP A 48 12.77 -8.81 13.80
CA ASP A 48 11.97 -8.43 12.64
C ASP A 48 10.48 -8.78 12.84
N PRO A 49 9.56 -7.89 12.43
CA PRO A 49 8.13 -8.15 12.49
C PRO A 49 7.71 -9.37 11.66
N VAL A 50 6.83 -10.20 12.21
CA VAL A 50 6.30 -11.39 11.52
C VAL A 50 4.92 -11.09 10.95
N TYR A 51 4.71 -11.42 9.68
CA TYR A 51 3.47 -11.18 8.95
C TYR A 51 2.67 -12.47 8.80
N LYS A 52 1.42 -12.47 9.26
CA LYS A 52 0.52 -13.61 9.18
C LYS A 52 -0.74 -13.24 8.40
N SER A 53 -1.02 -13.96 7.32
CA SER A 53 -2.25 -13.83 6.55
C SER A 53 -3.35 -14.58 7.28
N ILE A 54 -4.42 -13.89 7.68
CA ILE A 54 -5.52 -14.48 8.44
C ILE A 54 -6.86 -13.90 7.96
N GLU A 55 -7.96 -14.45 8.47
CA GLU A 55 -9.30 -13.91 8.28
C GLU A 55 -9.92 -13.64 9.65
N ILE A 56 -10.41 -12.42 9.86
CA ILE A 56 -11.12 -12.04 11.09
C ILE A 56 -12.54 -11.69 10.67
N LEU A 57 -13.54 -12.41 11.15
CA LEU A 57 -14.93 -11.99 10.93
C LEU A 57 -15.30 -10.87 11.93
N PRO A 58 -15.95 -9.77 11.49
CA PRO A 58 -16.49 -9.48 10.15
C PRO A 58 -15.55 -8.69 9.20
N ILE A 59 -14.28 -8.49 9.56
CA ILE A 59 -13.27 -7.72 8.80
C ILE A 59 -12.92 -8.37 7.44
N GLY A 60 -12.96 -9.70 7.35
CA GLY A 60 -12.51 -10.45 6.19
C GLY A 60 -10.98 -10.71 6.21
N PRO A 61 -10.36 -10.93 5.04
CA PRO A 61 -8.96 -11.29 4.92
C PRO A 61 -8.03 -10.11 5.26
N CYS A 62 -7.20 -10.27 6.29
CA CYS A 62 -6.26 -9.27 6.76
C CYS A 62 -4.84 -9.84 6.93
N VAL A 63 -3.89 -8.96 7.24
CA VAL A 63 -2.52 -9.33 7.61
C VAL A 63 -2.29 -8.85 9.03
N ILE A 64 -1.97 -9.78 9.93
CA ILE A 64 -1.46 -9.43 11.26
C ILE A 64 0.04 -9.23 11.20
N ILE A 65 0.50 -8.13 11.80
CA ILE A 65 1.92 -7.84 12.03
C ILE A 65 2.20 -8.02 13.52
N ASP A 66 2.98 -9.05 13.86
CA ASP A 66 3.42 -9.33 15.23
C ASP A 66 4.73 -8.59 15.53
N THR A 67 4.71 -7.77 16.59
CA THR A 67 5.83 -6.89 16.99
C THR A 67 6.61 -7.39 18.20
N ALA A 68 6.45 -8.66 18.60
CA ALA A 68 6.97 -9.24 19.85
C ALA A 68 8.47 -9.04 20.19
N GLY A 69 9.32 -8.56 19.26
CA GLY A 69 10.74 -8.25 19.50
C GLY A 69 11.07 -6.74 19.61
N LEU A 70 10.08 -5.85 19.51
CA LEU A 70 10.29 -4.40 19.50
C LEU A 70 10.24 -3.75 20.89
N ASP A 71 9.91 -4.49 21.95
CA ASP A 71 9.59 -4.02 23.31
C ASP A 71 10.65 -4.32 24.40
N ASP A 72 11.79 -4.92 24.05
CA ASP A 72 12.88 -5.24 24.98
C ASP A 72 13.68 -3.97 25.41
N SER A 73 14.24 -3.94 26.64
CA SER A 73 15.00 -2.80 27.22
C SER A 73 16.51 -3.07 27.28
N GLY A 74 17.27 -2.58 26.30
CA GLY A 74 18.74 -2.67 26.24
C GLY A 74 19.29 -1.86 25.08
N GLN A 75 20.61 -1.65 24.98
CA GLN A 75 21.38 -0.75 24.07
C GLN A 75 20.97 -0.73 22.56
N LEU A 76 20.04 -1.58 22.12
CA LEU A 76 19.38 -1.63 20.80
C LEU A 76 18.12 -0.73 20.68
N GLY A 77 17.84 0.15 21.64
CA GLY A 77 16.60 0.95 21.71
C GLY A 77 16.29 1.78 20.47
N GLU A 78 17.27 2.50 19.89
CA GLU A 78 17.06 3.33 18.69
C GLU A 78 16.71 2.50 17.45
N LEU A 79 17.35 1.33 17.27
CA LEU A 79 17.02 0.42 16.18
C LEU A 79 15.58 -0.10 16.31
N ARG A 80 15.11 -0.36 17.53
CA ARG A 80 13.72 -0.77 17.80
C ARG A 80 12.73 0.33 17.49
N LYS A 81 12.99 1.57 17.94
CA LYS A 81 12.16 2.73 17.59
C LYS A 81 12.04 2.86 16.08
N LYS A 82 13.16 2.78 15.34
CA LYS A 82 13.16 2.81 13.87
C LYS A 82 12.28 1.71 13.28
N LYS A 83 12.39 0.47 13.75
CA LYS A 83 11.56 -0.65 13.28
C LYS A 83 10.09 -0.51 13.64
N THR A 84 9.76 -0.03 14.83
CA THR A 84 8.39 0.30 15.24
C THR A 84 7.79 1.32 14.29
N LEU A 85 8.51 2.40 13.99
CA LEU A 85 8.08 3.42 13.03
C LEU A 85 7.89 2.84 11.63
N GLU A 86 8.80 1.98 11.15
CA GLU A 86 8.65 1.27 9.87
C GLU A 86 7.45 0.32 9.82
N VAL A 87 7.02 -0.23 10.95
CA VAL A 87 5.78 -1.01 11.04
C VAL A 87 4.57 -0.08 11.02
N LEU A 88 4.59 0.99 11.80
CA LEU A 88 3.51 1.98 11.82
C LEU A 88 3.25 2.56 10.43
N ASN A 89 4.30 2.81 9.64
CA ASN A 89 4.19 3.35 8.28
C ASN A 89 3.41 2.46 7.29
N LYS A 90 3.21 1.18 7.59
CA LYS A 90 2.41 0.23 6.81
C LYS A 90 1.18 -0.28 7.56
N THR A 91 0.91 0.25 8.74
CA THR A 91 -0.19 -0.19 9.59
C THR A 91 -1.48 0.54 9.20
N ASP A 92 -2.52 -0.22 8.87
CA ASP A 92 -3.85 0.34 8.59
C ASP A 92 -4.67 0.47 9.90
N ILE A 93 -4.50 -0.48 10.84
CA ILE A 93 -5.07 -0.43 12.19
C ILE A 93 -4.04 -0.85 13.23
N SER A 94 -3.94 -0.11 14.32
CA SER A 94 -3.09 -0.46 15.45
C SER A 94 -3.88 -0.96 16.66
N LEU A 95 -3.46 -2.07 17.26
CA LEU A 95 -4.01 -2.60 18.50
C LEU A 95 -2.92 -2.54 19.58
N VAL A 96 -3.13 -1.72 20.61
CA VAL A 96 -2.17 -1.54 21.70
C VAL A 96 -2.58 -2.45 22.87
N VAL A 97 -1.89 -3.57 23.03
CA VAL A 97 -2.17 -4.55 24.08
C VAL A 97 -1.42 -4.19 25.35
N ILE A 98 -2.17 -3.82 26.38
CA ILE A 98 -1.68 -3.42 27.70
C ILE A 98 -1.97 -4.55 28.68
N ASP A 99 -0.99 -4.88 29.51
CA ASP A 99 -1.16 -5.85 30.59
C ASP A 99 -1.88 -5.22 31.78
N SER A 100 -3.16 -5.56 31.99
CA SER A 100 -3.98 -5.02 33.08
C SER A 100 -3.42 -5.32 34.48
N THR A 101 -2.55 -6.33 34.62
CA THR A 101 -1.94 -6.66 35.92
C THR A 101 -0.78 -5.74 36.28
N VAL A 102 -0.20 -5.06 35.29
CA VAL A 102 0.93 -4.14 35.46
C VAL A 102 0.49 -2.68 35.36
N GLY A 103 -0.59 -2.41 34.62
CA GLY A 103 -1.05 -1.06 34.33
C GLY A 103 -0.28 -0.41 33.18
N ILE A 104 -0.58 0.87 32.94
CA ILE A 104 -0.03 1.64 31.82
C ILE A 104 1.45 1.95 32.06
N THR A 105 2.30 1.64 31.08
CA THR A 105 3.72 1.96 31.14
C THR A 105 4.13 3.11 30.22
N GLU A 106 5.36 3.60 30.37
CA GLU A 106 5.94 4.60 29.45
C GLU A 106 6.02 4.11 28.01
N TYR A 107 6.26 2.80 27.80
CA TYR A 107 6.27 2.22 26.45
C TYR A 107 4.88 2.28 25.80
N ASP A 108 3.83 1.99 26.58
CA ASP A 108 2.45 2.04 26.07
C ASP A 108 2.10 3.49 25.66
N ARG A 109 2.45 4.48 26.50
CA ARG A 109 2.26 5.91 26.19
C ARG A 109 3.04 6.33 24.93
N TYR A 110 4.32 5.99 24.84
CA TYR A 110 5.15 6.29 23.67
C TYR A 110 4.55 5.74 22.37
N ILE A 111 4.11 4.47 22.36
CA ILE A 111 3.50 3.86 21.18
C ILE A 111 2.17 4.55 20.82
N ILE A 112 1.34 4.86 21.81
CA ILE A 112 0.08 5.58 21.60
C ILE A 112 0.34 6.95 20.96
N ASP A 113 1.34 7.69 21.44
CA ASP A 113 1.69 9.00 20.90
C ASP A 113 2.18 8.91 19.44
N GLU A 114 3.00 7.91 19.11
CA GLU A 114 3.46 7.66 17.73
C GLU A 114 2.31 7.26 16.79
N ILE A 115 1.33 6.51 17.29
CA ILE A 115 0.13 6.14 16.53
C ILE A 115 -0.75 7.38 16.29
N LYS A 116 -0.97 8.21 17.32
CA LYS A 116 -1.73 9.46 17.24
C LYS A 116 -1.09 10.45 16.26
N SER A 117 0.23 10.62 16.31
CA SER A 117 0.96 11.54 15.42
C SER A 117 0.81 11.17 13.95
N LYS A 118 0.73 9.86 13.65
CA LYS A 118 0.52 9.32 12.30
C LYS A 118 -0.95 9.23 11.89
N LYS A 119 -1.89 9.55 12.79
CA LYS A 119 -3.34 9.45 12.55
C LYS A 119 -3.79 8.05 12.12
N ILE A 120 -3.11 7.02 12.63
CA ILE A 120 -3.47 5.63 12.37
C ILE A 120 -4.67 5.27 13.27
N PRO A 121 -5.78 4.74 12.73
CA PRO A 121 -6.89 4.25 13.55
C PRO A 121 -6.42 3.17 14.53
N PHE A 122 -6.81 3.27 15.80
CA PHE A 122 -6.30 2.36 16.82
C PHE A 122 -7.23 2.10 18.00
N MET A 123 -6.90 1.05 18.75
CA MET A 123 -7.60 0.62 19.95
C MET A 123 -6.62 0.15 21.02
N GLY A 124 -6.80 0.65 22.24
CA GLY A 124 -6.20 0.07 23.44
C GLY A 124 -6.94 -1.18 23.89
N ILE A 125 -6.20 -2.21 24.29
CA ILE A 125 -6.72 -3.48 24.76
C ILE A 125 -6.10 -3.78 26.13
N LEU A 126 -6.89 -3.66 27.19
CA LEU A 126 -6.53 -4.06 28.55
C LEU A 126 -6.71 -5.58 28.68
N ASN A 127 -5.63 -6.35 28.52
CA ASN A 127 -5.67 -7.81 28.53
C ASN A 127 -5.36 -8.39 29.92
N LYS A 128 -5.73 -9.66 30.15
CA LYS A 128 -5.66 -10.38 31.44
C LYS A 128 -6.64 -9.87 32.48
N TRP A 129 -7.81 -9.40 32.03
CA TRP A 129 -8.85 -8.88 32.92
C TRP A 129 -9.39 -9.91 33.92
N ASP A 130 -9.18 -11.20 33.67
CA ASP A 130 -9.53 -12.31 34.56
C ASP A 130 -8.72 -12.37 35.85
N ILE A 131 -7.48 -11.85 35.84
CA ILE A 131 -6.55 -11.91 36.99
C ILE A 131 -6.09 -10.52 37.46
N SER A 132 -6.61 -9.45 36.86
CA SER A 132 -6.33 -8.08 37.26
C SER A 132 -7.36 -7.60 38.29
N ASN A 133 -6.93 -6.76 39.23
CA ASN A 133 -7.82 -6.13 40.22
C ASN A 133 -8.49 -4.83 39.71
N ILE A 134 -8.49 -4.57 38.41
CA ILE A 134 -9.10 -3.37 37.84
C ILE A 134 -10.62 -3.54 37.68
N ASP A 135 -11.38 -2.53 38.09
CA ASP A 135 -12.82 -2.47 37.92
C ASP A 135 -13.24 -1.59 36.72
N GLU A 136 -14.55 -1.44 36.51
CA GLU A 136 -15.07 -0.60 35.42
C GLU A 136 -14.72 0.90 35.60
N LYS A 137 -14.55 1.37 36.84
CA LYS A 137 -14.18 2.75 37.13
C LYS A 137 -12.71 2.98 36.77
N ASP A 138 -11.83 2.03 37.08
CA ASP A 138 -10.43 2.08 36.68
C ASP A 138 -10.28 2.11 35.16
N ILE A 139 -11.02 1.23 34.45
CA ILE A 139 -11.02 1.20 32.98
C ILE A 139 -11.46 2.56 32.41
N LYS A 140 -12.50 3.17 33.00
CA LYS A 140 -12.97 4.50 32.58
C LYS A 140 -11.92 5.59 32.82
N ASN A 141 -11.27 5.58 33.98
CA ASN A 141 -10.21 6.53 34.30
C ASN A 141 -9.03 6.42 33.33
N ILE A 142 -8.59 5.19 33.01
CA ILE A 142 -7.50 4.94 32.05
C ILE A 142 -7.90 5.42 30.65
N LYS A 143 -9.15 5.19 30.25
CA LYS A 143 -9.67 5.65 28.97
C LYS A 143 -9.63 7.18 28.84
N GLU A 144 -10.01 7.88 29.91
CA GLU A 144 -9.98 9.34 29.99
C GLU A 144 -8.54 9.88 30.07
N GLU A 145 -7.66 9.24 30.84
CA GLU A 145 -6.24 9.62 30.95
C GLU A 145 -5.52 9.53 29.60
N LEU A 146 -5.71 8.43 28.88
CA LEU A 146 -5.04 8.21 27.60
C LEU A 146 -5.73 8.93 26.44
N ASP A 147 -7.01 9.30 26.59
CA ASP A 147 -7.87 9.82 25.54
C ASP A 147 -7.84 8.91 24.29
N ILE A 148 -8.23 7.64 24.48
CA ILE A 148 -8.24 6.61 23.43
C ILE A 148 -9.47 5.70 23.50
N PRO A 149 -9.87 5.04 22.40
CA PRO A 149 -10.74 3.87 22.47
C PRO A 149 -10.05 2.75 23.26
N LEU A 150 -10.72 2.21 24.28
CA LEU A 150 -10.16 1.22 25.19
C LEU A 150 -11.19 0.14 25.52
N ILE A 151 -10.77 -1.12 25.50
CA ILE A 151 -11.59 -2.27 25.88
C ILE A 151 -10.81 -3.23 26.78
N ALA A 152 -11.46 -3.74 27.82
CA ALA A 152 -10.90 -4.77 28.69
C ALA A 152 -11.34 -6.17 28.24
N VAL A 153 -10.37 -7.09 28.18
CA VAL A 153 -10.58 -8.46 27.70
C VAL A 153 -9.75 -9.46 28.51
N SER A 154 -10.12 -10.73 28.40
CA SER A 154 -9.28 -11.85 28.81
C SER A 154 -9.12 -12.78 27.63
N ALA A 155 -7.92 -12.81 27.05
CA ALA A 155 -7.60 -13.74 25.97
C ALA A 155 -7.73 -15.22 26.40
N VAL A 156 -7.54 -15.52 27.68
CA VAL A 156 -7.59 -16.88 28.25
C VAL A 156 -9.03 -17.36 28.41
N THR A 157 -9.89 -16.53 29.00
CA THR A 157 -11.30 -16.92 29.26
C THR A 157 -12.22 -16.60 28.08
N GLY A 158 -11.78 -15.79 27.12
CA GLY A 158 -12.58 -15.30 26.00
C GLY A 158 -13.48 -14.10 26.35
N LYS A 159 -13.48 -13.64 27.61
CA LYS A 159 -14.27 -12.48 28.07
C LYS A 159 -13.92 -11.23 27.25
N GLY A 160 -14.93 -10.58 26.68
CA GLY A 160 -14.78 -9.33 25.90
C GLY A 160 -14.29 -9.51 24.46
N ILE A 161 -13.89 -10.70 24.03
CA ILE A 161 -13.31 -10.93 22.68
C ILE A 161 -14.31 -10.70 21.55
N LYS A 162 -15.58 -11.07 21.74
CA LYS A 162 -16.63 -10.80 20.73
C LYS A 162 -16.82 -9.30 20.51
N GLU A 163 -16.83 -8.53 21.59
CA GLU A 163 -16.96 -7.08 21.53
C GLU A 163 -15.72 -6.44 20.91
N LEU A 164 -14.52 -6.93 21.26
CA LEU A 164 -13.27 -6.53 20.60
C LEU A 164 -13.35 -6.72 19.07
N LYS A 165 -13.82 -7.87 18.57
CA LYS A 165 -13.99 -8.08 17.12
C LYS A 165 -14.91 -7.05 16.48
N ASN A 166 -16.05 -6.77 17.13
CA ASN A 166 -17.01 -5.78 16.63
C ASN A 166 -16.41 -4.38 16.60
N GLN A 167 -15.68 -3.98 17.63
CA GLN A 167 -15.07 -2.65 17.70
C GLN A 167 -13.90 -2.50 16.72
N ILE A 168 -13.06 -3.53 16.52
CA ILE A 168 -12.04 -3.50 15.46
C ILE A 168 -12.73 -3.32 14.09
N ALA A 169 -13.83 -4.03 13.84
CA ALA A 169 -14.59 -3.86 12.60
C ALA A 169 -15.19 -2.45 12.45
N GLY A 170 -15.57 -1.80 13.55
CA GLY A 170 -16.02 -0.41 13.55
C GLY A 170 -14.90 0.62 13.34
N ILE A 171 -13.65 0.28 13.67
CA ILE A 171 -12.46 1.13 13.47
C ILE A 171 -11.96 1.08 12.03
N LEU A 172 -12.21 -0.02 11.32
CA LEU A 172 -11.87 -0.10 9.90
C LEU A 172 -12.36 1.17 9.21
N PRO A 173 -11.48 1.85 8.45
CA PRO A 173 -11.95 2.93 7.61
C PRO A 173 -13.08 2.34 6.76
N LYS A 174 -14.31 2.79 7.02
CA LYS A 174 -15.49 2.33 6.28
C LYS A 174 -15.16 2.51 4.81
N GLU A 175 -15.43 1.49 4.00
CA GLU A 175 -15.12 1.39 2.56
C GLU A 175 -15.81 2.46 1.68
N GLU A 176 -15.98 3.69 2.15
CA GLU A 176 -15.92 4.85 1.26
C GLU A 176 -14.45 5.09 0.87
N ASP A 177 -13.80 4.05 0.33
CA ASP A 177 -12.60 4.22 -0.47
C ASP A 177 -13.02 5.12 -1.63
N LYS A 178 -12.60 6.40 -1.59
CA LYS A 178 -12.95 7.39 -2.61
C LYS A 178 -12.60 6.93 -4.04
N PHE A 179 -11.73 5.93 -4.20
CA PHE A 179 -11.32 5.38 -5.49
C PHE A 179 -11.23 3.85 -5.43
N LYS A 180 -11.96 3.18 -6.33
CA LYS A 180 -11.74 1.77 -6.67
C LYS A 180 -10.55 1.67 -7.64
N ILE A 181 -10.17 0.47 -8.07
CA ILE A 181 -9.12 0.31 -9.09
C ILE A 181 -9.62 0.90 -10.40
N ILE A 182 -10.79 0.45 -10.84
CA ILE A 182 -11.48 0.89 -12.05
C ILE A 182 -13.00 0.95 -11.88
N GLY A 183 -13.57 0.30 -10.87
CA GLY A 183 -15.01 0.17 -10.70
C GLY A 183 -15.77 1.50 -10.57
N ASP A 184 -15.08 2.58 -10.16
CA ASP A 184 -15.62 3.93 -10.10
C ASP A 184 -15.48 4.73 -11.42
N LEU A 185 -14.94 4.13 -12.47
CA LEU A 185 -14.78 4.70 -13.82
C LEU A 185 -15.74 4.08 -14.84
N ILE A 186 -16.48 3.05 -14.45
CA ILE A 186 -17.32 2.22 -15.32
C ILE A 186 -18.72 2.06 -14.74
N SER A 187 -19.64 1.52 -15.53
CA SER A 187 -21.02 1.23 -15.11
C SER A 187 -21.40 -0.21 -15.48
N PRO A 188 -22.45 -0.78 -14.84
CA PRO A 188 -22.95 -2.10 -15.19
C PRO A 188 -23.19 -2.27 -16.69
N GLY A 189 -22.72 -3.38 -17.25
CA GLY A 189 -22.80 -3.70 -18.68
C GLY A 189 -21.78 -2.98 -19.59
N ASP A 190 -20.90 -2.13 -19.05
CA ASP A 190 -19.78 -1.59 -19.81
C ASP A 190 -18.80 -2.69 -20.22
N PHE A 191 -18.22 -2.55 -21.41
CA PHE A 191 -17.12 -3.40 -21.86
C PHE A 191 -15.79 -2.73 -21.50
N VAL A 192 -14.91 -3.48 -20.85
CA VAL A 192 -13.56 -3.04 -20.46
C VAL A 192 -12.56 -3.97 -21.13
N VAL A 193 -11.73 -3.41 -22.01
CA VAL A 193 -10.69 -4.21 -22.69
C VAL A 193 -9.38 -4.10 -21.90
N LEU A 194 -8.84 -5.23 -21.49
CA LEU A 194 -7.61 -5.37 -20.72
C LEU A 194 -6.54 -5.97 -21.62
N VAL A 195 -5.55 -5.17 -22.01
CA VAL A 195 -4.45 -5.60 -22.86
C VAL A 195 -3.29 -6.10 -22.00
N THR A 196 -3.09 -7.42 -22.01
CA THR A 196 -2.15 -8.12 -21.14
C THR A 196 -1.07 -8.83 -21.97
N PRO A 197 0.08 -8.18 -22.25
CA PRO A 197 1.20 -8.84 -22.91
C PRO A 197 1.69 -10.03 -22.07
N ILE A 198 2.37 -10.98 -22.71
CA ILE A 198 3.01 -12.09 -21.98
C ILE A 198 4.17 -11.52 -21.19
N ASP A 199 3.97 -11.35 -19.88
CA ASP A 199 5.02 -10.95 -18.98
C ASP A 199 5.92 -12.15 -18.66
N LYS A 200 7.19 -12.08 -19.06
CA LYS A 200 8.20 -13.10 -18.73
C LYS A 200 8.45 -13.21 -17.22
N ALA A 201 8.11 -12.18 -16.45
CA ALA A 201 8.21 -12.16 -14.99
C ALA A 201 7.04 -12.88 -14.29
N ALA A 202 5.93 -13.13 -14.99
CA ALA A 202 4.83 -13.91 -14.44
C ALA A 202 5.16 -15.41 -14.48
N PRO A 203 4.86 -16.18 -13.41
CA PRO A 203 4.95 -17.63 -13.46
C PRO A 203 4.12 -18.19 -14.62
N LYS A 204 4.63 -19.22 -15.31
CA LYS A 204 3.90 -19.86 -16.41
C LYS A 204 2.46 -20.20 -15.98
N GLY A 205 1.49 -19.78 -16.80
CA GLY A 205 0.07 -20.03 -16.57
C GLY A 205 -0.62 -19.09 -15.57
N ARG A 206 -0.04 -17.92 -15.23
CA ARG A 206 -0.66 -16.95 -14.33
C ARG A 206 -0.61 -15.52 -14.89
N LEU A 207 -1.69 -14.77 -14.69
CA LEU A 207 -1.70 -13.31 -14.88
C LEU A 207 -0.92 -12.63 -13.74
N ILE A 208 -0.34 -11.47 -14.00
CA ILE A 208 0.24 -10.67 -12.91
C ILE A 208 -0.88 -10.08 -12.05
N LEU A 209 -0.54 -9.75 -10.82
CA LEU A 209 -1.52 -9.35 -9.83
C LEU A 209 -2.37 -8.12 -10.23
N PRO A 210 -1.81 -7.02 -10.79
CA PRO A 210 -2.62 -5.88 -11.22
C PRO A 210 -3.70 -6.26 -12.23
N GLN A 211 -3.42 -7.21 -13.12
CA GLN A 211 -4.37 -7.70 -14.13
C GLN A 211 -5.51 -8.47 -13.46
N GLN A 212 -5.20 -9.41 -12.55
CA GLN A 212 -6.21 -10.19 -11.82
C GLN A 212 -7.15 -9.30 -11.00
N GLN A 213 -6.60 -8.31 -10.31
CA GLN A 213 -7.37 -7.41 -9.46
C GLN A 213 -8.26 -6.46 -10.28
N THR A 214 -7.76 -5.98 -11.42
CA THR A 214 -8.56 -5.15 -12.32
C THR A 214 -9.71 -5.96 -12.93
N ILE A 215 -9.46 -7.22 -13.35
CA ILE A 215 -10.54 -8.11 -13.82
C ILE A 215 -11.61 -8.28 -12.75
N ARG A 216 -11.19 -8.54 -11.50
CA ARG A 216 -12.12 -8.72 -10.38
C ARG A 216 -12.98 -7.48 -10.13
N ASP A 217 -12.38 -6.30 -10.08
CA ASP A 217 -13.10 -5.03 -9.83
C ASP A 217 -14.06 -4.67 -10.99
N VAL A 218 -13.73 -5.05 -12.23
CA VAL A 218 -14.66 -4.96 -13.36
C VAL A 218 -15.88 -5.84 -13.15
N LEU A 219 -15.68 -7.11 -12.77
CA LEU A 219 -16.77 -8.06 -12.54
C LEU A 219 -17.63 -7.68 -11.32
N GLU A 220 -17.03 -7.18 -10.24
CA GLU A 220 -17.74 -6.67 -9.06
C GLU A 220 -18.56 -5.40 -9.35
N SER A 221 -18.30 -4.74 -10.49
CA SER A 221 -19.06 -3.58 -10.96
C SER A 221 -20.12 -3.96 -12.01
N ASP A 222 -20.45 -5.25 -12.13
CA ASP A 222 -21.38 -5.82 -13.13
C ASP A 222 -21.01 -5.46 -14.58
N ALA A 223 -19.74 -5.22 -14.85
CA ALA A 223 -19.19 -4.91 -16.17
C ALA A 223 -18.48 -6.13 -16.78
N ILE A 224 -18.15 -6.04 -18.07
CA ILE A 224 -17.61 -7.16 -18.86
C ILE A 224 -16.12 -6.93 -19.11
N ALA A 225 -15.28 -7.80 -18.54
CA ALA A 225 -13.84 -7.80 -18.79
C ALA A 225 -13.52 -8.60 -20.06
N VAL A 226 -12.89 -7.96 -21.03
CA VAL A 226 -12.39 -8.58 -22.26
C VAL A 226 -10.87 -8.54 -22.21
N VAL A 227 -10.22 -9.71 -22.14
CA VAL A 227 -8.76 -9.79 -22.03
C VAL A 227 -8.17 -10.15 -23.38
N THR A 228 -7.19 -9.38 -23.84
CA THR A 228 -6.52 -9.58 -25.13
C THR A 228 -5.03 -9.26 -25.03
N LYS A 229 -4.26 -9.60 -26.07
CA LYS A 229 -2.84 -9.22 -26.20
C LYS A 229 -2.71 -8.00 -27.10
N GLU A 230 -1.52 -7.40 -27.09
CA GLU A 230 -1.24 -6.12 -27.75
C GLU A 230 -1.31 -6.18 -29.29
N TYR A 231 -1.14 -7.34 -29.91
CA TYR A 231 -1.22 -7.50 -31.36
C TYR A 231 -2.64 -7.84 -31.84
N GLU A 232 -3.45 -8.46 -30.98
CA GLU A 232 -4.82 -8.86 -31.23
C GLU A 232 -5.85 -7.79 -30.81
N LEU A 233 -5.40 -6.68 -30.21
CA LEU A 233 -6.28 -5.60 -29.74
C LEU A 233 -7.16 -5.06 -30.87
N ARG A 234 -6.60 -4.78 -32.04
CA ARG A 234 -7.37 -4.22 -33.16
C ARG A 234 -8.51 -5.15 -33.56
N GLU A 235 -8.23 -6.42 -33.79
CA GLU A 235 -9.22 -7.44 -34.13
C GLU A 235 -10.26 -7.59 -33.01
N THR A 236 -9.80 -7.53 -31.75
CA THR A 236 -10.69 -7.55 -30.58
C THR A 236 -11.68 -6.39 -30.65
N LEU A 237 -11.21 -5.15 -30.81
CA LEU A 237 -12.06 -3.96 -30.88
C LEU A 237 -13.05 -4.02 -32.05
N GLU A 238 -12.62 -4.50 -33.21
CA GLU A 238 -13.46 -4.67 -34.40
C GLU A 238 -14.53 -5.76 -34.21
N SER A 239 -14.24 -6.81 -33.44
CA SER A 239 -15.13 -7.96 -33.24
C SER A 239 -16.10 -7.83 -32.07
N LEU A 240 -15.93 -6.84 -31.18
CA LEU A 240 -16.74 -6.73 -29.96
C LEU A 240 -18.23 -6.44 -30.20
N GLY A 241 -18.59 -5.89 -31.35
CA GLY A 241 -19.97 -5.47 -31.66
C GLY A 241 -20.52 -4.31 -30.81
N LYS A 242 -19.83 -3.97 -29.71
CA LYS A 242 -20.08 -2.81 -28.85
C LYS A 242 -18.75 -2.14 -28.51
N LYS A 243 -18.70 -0.82 -28.64
CA LYS A 243 -17.53 -0.03 -28.28
C LYS A 243 -17.26 -0.14 -26.77
N PRO A 244 -16.03 -0.51 -26.35
CA PRO A 244 -15.70 -0.54 -24.93
C PRO A 244 -15.65 0.87 -24.34
N LYS A 245 -15.95 0.95 -23.05
CA LYS A 245 -15.86 2.19 -22.28
C LYS A 245 -14.42 2.66 -22.16
N ILE A 246 -13.53 1.72 -21.85
CA ILE A 246 -12.12 1.98 -21.56
C ILE A 246 -11.23 0.79 -21.98
N VAL A 247 -10.03 1.12 -22.48
CA VAL A 247 -8.93 0.18 -22.69
C VAL A 247 -7.88 0.39 -21.61
N VAL A 248 -7.48 -0.67 -20.92
CA VAL A 248 -6.41 -0.67 -19.92
C VAL A 248 -5.27 -1.52 -20.42
N THR A 249 -4.04 -1.00 -20.42
CA THR A 249 -2.88 -1.72 -20.94
C THR A 249 -1.70 -1.78 -19.96
N ASP A 250 -0.74 -2.66 -20.22
CA ASP A 250 0.57 -2.60 -19.59
C ASP A 250 1.37 -1.40 -20.11
N SER A 251 2.16 -0.77 -19.22
CA SER A 251 2.95 0.40 -19.60
C SER A 251 4.02 0.10 -20.67
N GLN A 252 4.40 -1.17 -20.87
CA GLN A 252 5.32 -1.57 -21.94
C GLN A 252 4.66 -1.65 -23.32
N ALA A 253 3.35 -1.91 -23.39
CA ALA A 253 2.58 -2.02 -24.64
C ALA A 253 1.91 -0.69 -25.05
N PHE A 254 2.16 0.37 -24.30
CA PHE A 254 1.44 1.63 -24.38
C PHE A 254 1.39 2.25 -25.79
N LEU A 255 2.52 2.33 -26.50
CA LEU A 255 2.56 2.92 -27.85
C LEU A 255 1.74 2.12 -28.87
N LYS A 256 1.84 0.79 -28.85
CA LYS A 256 1.08 -0.09 -29.76
C LYS A 256 -0.42 0.02 -29.48
N VAL A 257 -0.80 -0.06 -28.21
CA VAL A 257 -2.20 0.03 -27.80
C VAL A 257 -2.79 1.41 -28.07
N ALA A 258 -2.02 2.48 -27.85
CA ALA A 258 -2.45 3.83 -28.18
C ALA A 258 -2.72 4.01 -29.68
N ALA A 259 -1.89 3.41 -30.55
CA ALA A 259 -2.07 3.46 -31.99
C ALA A 259 -3.33 2.70 -32.45
N ASP A 260 -3.61 1.54 -31.86
CA ASP A 260 -4.75 0.69 -32.22
C ASP A 260 -6.08 1.13 -31.60
N THR A 261 -6.05 1.85 -30.48
CA THR A 261 -7.26 2.28 -29.78
C THR A 261 -7.80 3.57 -30.42
N PRO A 262 -9.04 3.62 -30.91
CA PRO A 262 -9.71 4.85 -31.34
C PRO A 262 -9.68 5.97 -30.29
N LYS A 263 -9.52 7.24 -30.72
CA LYS A 263 -9.34 8.41 -29.82
C LYS A 263 -10.54 8.69 -28.92
N ASP A 264 -11.71 8.26 -29.33
CA ASP A 264 -12.98 8.39 -28.63
C ASP A 264 -13.24 7.26 -27.63
N ILE A 265 -12.34 6.28 -27.50
CA ILE A 265 -12.31 5.29 -26.42
C ILE A 265 -11.33 5.76 -25.35
N LEU A 266 -11.78 5.78 -24.09
CA LEU A 266 -10.91 6.09 -22.96
C LEU A 266 -9.77 5.07 -22.87
N MET A 267 -8.58 5.53 -22.46
CA MET A 267 -7.42 4.66 -22.36
C MET A 267 -6.61 5.01 -21.12
N THR A 268 -6.07 4.00 -20.44
CA THR A 268 -5.09 4.17 -19.36
C THR A 268 -4.25 2.90 -19.18
N SER A 269 -3.41 2.83 -18.15
CA SER A 269 -2.67 1.61 -17.81
C SER A 269 -2.99 1.07 -16.43
N PHE A 270 -2.69 -0.22 -16.22
CA PHE A 270 -2.70 -0.82 -14.90
C PHE A 270 -1.84 -0.02 -13.92
N SER A 271 -0.68 0.47 -14.36
CA SER A 271 0.22 1.25 -13.50
C SER A 271 -0.37 2.59 -13.04
N ILE A 272 -1.19 3.25 -13.87
CA ILE A 272 -1.87 4.51 -13.51
C ILE A 272 -3.09 4.24 -12.63
N LEU A 273 -3.89 3.20 -12.93
CA LEU A 273 -4.98 2.78 -12.05
C LEU A 273 -4.46 2.49 -10.63
N PHE A 274 -3.36 1.75 -10.51
CA PHE A 274 -2.75 1.45 -9.22
C PHE A 274 -2.06 2.65 -8.55
N ALA A 275 -1.54 3.60 -9.32
CA ALA A 275 -1.04 4.86 -8.80
C ALA A 275 -2.14 5.66 -8.10
N ARG A 276 -3.37 5.62 -8.63
CA ARG A 276 -4.56 6.21 -8.02
C ARG A 276 -5.10 5.40 -6.85
N PHE A 277 -5.17 4.08 -7.00
CA PHE A 277 -5.78 3.19 -6.01
C PHE A 277 -4.95 3.10 -4.71
N LYS A 278 -3.62 2.97 -4.83
CA LYS A 278 -2.71 2.84 -3.67
C LYS A 278 -1.97 4.12 -3.30
N GLY A 279 -1.87 5.08 -4.21
CA GLY A 279 -1.07 6.28 -4.05
C GLY A 279 -1.89 7.56 -4.09
N ASP A 280 -1.24 8.62 -4.53
CA ASP A 280 -1.83 9.94 -4.76
C ASP A 280 -1.52 10.35 -6.19
N LEU A 281 -2.45 10.04 -7.10
CA LEU A 281 -2.26 10.31 -8.53
C LEU A 281 -1.96 11.79 -8.79
N ILE A 282 -2.58 12.71 -8.04
CA ILE A 282 -2.39 14.15 -8.23
C ILE A 282 -0.95 14.55 -7.91
N GLU A 283 -0.43 14.09 -6.77
CA GLU A 283 0.96 14.36 -6.39
C GLU A 283 1.94 13.79 -7.42
N LEU A 284 1.67 12.58 -7.92
CA LEU A 284 2.53 11.93 -8.90
C LEU A 284 2.52 12.65 -10.27
N ILE A 285 1.39 13.26 -10.66
CA ILE A 285 1.31 14.13 -11.84
C ILE A 285 2.07 15.44 -11.63
N LYS A 286 2.01 16.05 -10.44
CA LYS A 286 2.86 17.21 -10.14
C LYS A 286 4.35 16.84 -10.21
N GLY A 287 4.70 15.66 -9.70
CA GLY A 287 6.07 15.16 -9.74
C GLY A 287 6.61 14.92 -11.14
N VAL A 288 5.80 14.45 -12.09
CA VAL A 288 6.28 14.22 -13.46
C VAL A 288 6.63 15.53 -14.19
N LYS A 289 5.96 16.65 -13.87
CA LYS A 289 6.31 17.98 -14.41
C LYS A 289 7.74 18.40 -14.02
N ALA A 290 8.23 17.96 -12.86
CA ALA A 290 9.59 18.26 -12.42
C ALA A 290 10.69 17.61 -13.30
N VAL A 291 10.36 16.57 -14.08
CA VAL A 291 11.33 15.93 -15.00
C VAL A 291 11.88 16.93 -16.01
N GLY A 292 11.04 17.81 -16.56
CA GLY A 292 11.46 18.84 -17.51
C GLY A 292 12.33 19.94 -16.91
N LYS A 293 12.38 20.05 -15.57
CA LYS A 293 13.14 21.07 -14.83
C LYS A 293 14.51 20.59 -14.36
N LEU A 294 14.84 19.32 -14.58
CA LEU A 294 16.11 18.75 -14.16
C LEU A 294 17.29 19.41 -14.88
N LYS A 295 18.41 19.53 -14.17
CA LYS A 295 19.67 20.16 -14.59
C LYS A 295 20.81 19.15 -14.59
N ASP A 296 21.91 19.51 -15.24
CA ASP A 296 23.14 18.71 -15.17
C ASP A 296 23.64 18.64 -13.72
N GLY A 297 23.98 17.44 -13.26
CA GLY A 297 24.42 17.17 -11.88
C GLY A 297 23.29 16.98 -10.87
N ASP A 298 22.02 17.12 -11.28
CA ASP A 298 20.90 16.80 -10.39
C ASP A 298 20.91 15.32 -10.01
N LYS A 299 20.52 15.04 -8.76
CA LYS A 299 20.40 13.69 -8.22
C LYS A 299 18.97 13.20 -8.27
N VAL A 300 18.76 12.02 -8.85
CA VAL A 300 17.45 11.37 -8.92
C VAL A 300 17.49 10.03 -8.18
N LEU A 301 16.57 9.86 -7.24
CA LEU A 301 16.43 8.60 -6.50
C LEU A 301 15.46 7.68 -7.24
N ILE A 302 15.93 6.48 -7.61
CA ILE A 302 15.09 5.38 -8.06
C ILE A 302 14.75 4.50 -6.86
N ALA A 303 13.48 4.51 -6.44
CA ALA A 303 13.03 3.88 -5.20
C ALA A 303 12.09 2.69 -5.45
N GLU A 304 12.42 1.54 -4.87
CA GLU A 304 11.63 0.31 -4.99
C GLU A 304 11.05 -0.13 -3.63
N GLY A 305 9.80 -0.57 -3.63
CA GLY A 305 9.12 -1.09 -2.43
C GLY A 305 9.43 -2.55 -2.10
N CYS A 306 10.39 -3.20 -2.79
CA CYS A 306 10.74 -4.59 -2.59
C CYS A 306 12.24 -4.83 -2.85
N THR A 307 12.79 -5.90 -2.27
CA THR A 307 14.24 -6.20 -2.24
C THR A 307 14.67 -7.32 -3.20
N HIS A 308 13.83 -7.70 -4.17
CA HIS A 308 14.11 -8.83 -5.06
C HIS A 308 15.30 -8.61 -6.02
N HIS A 309 15.86 -9.72 -6.52
CA HIS A 309 16.98 -9.71 -7.46
C HIS A 309 16.62 -9.07 -8.80
N ARG A 310 17.40 -8.04 -9.16
CA ARG A 310 17.25 -7.25 -10.39
C ARG A 310 17.84 -7.99 -11.59
N GLN A 311 17.10 -8.06 -12.69
CA GLN A 311 17.56 -8.64 -13.95
C GLN A 311 18.39 -7.64 -14.78
N SER A 312 19.10 -8.11 -15.80
CA SER A 312 19.97 -7.27 -16.65
C SER A 312 19.23 -6.23 -17.49
N ASP A 313 17.93 -6.41 -17.75
CA ASP A 313 17.06 -5.46 -18.49
C ASP A 313 15.99 -4.81 -17.58
N ASP A 314 16.37 -4.58 -16.31
CA ASP A 314 15.48 -4.03 -15.29
C ASP A 314 14.99 -2.61 -15.64
N ILE A 315 13.67 -2.41 -15.50
CA ILE A 315 13.00 -1.13 -15.75
C ILE A 315 13.59 -0.05 -14.84
N GLY A 316 13.74 -0.35 -13.55
CA GLY A 316 14.20 0.61 -12.55
C GLY A 316 15.67 0.98 -12.74
N LYS A 317 16.55 -0.02 -12.88
CA LYS A 317 17.99 0.23 -12.95
C LYS A 317 18.49 0.73 -14.31
N VAL A 318 17.81 0.39 -15.40
CA VAL A 318 18.32 0.63 -16.76
C VAL A 318 17.41 1.53 -17.57
N LYS A 319 16.15 1.14 -17.77
CA LYS A 319 15.26 1.83 -18.74
C LYS A 319 14.87 3.22 -18.27
N ILE A 320 14.46 3.36 -17.01
CA ILE A 320 14.02 4.63 -16.41
C ILE A 320 15.16 5.67 -16.40
N PRO A 321 16.38 5.38 -15.90
CA PRO A 321 17.50 6.31 -16.01
C PRO A 321 17.82 6.73 -17.43
N ARG A 322 17.82 5.78 -18.37
CA ARG A 322 18.05 6.06 -19.80
C ARG A 322 17.00 7.01 -20.37
N TRP A 323 15.73 6.74 -20.11
CA TRP A 323 14.61 7.56 -20.58
C TRP A 323 14.63 8.98 -20.02
N ILE A 324 14.96 9.16 -18.74
CA ILE A 324 15.11 10.48 -18.13
C ILE A 324 16.23 11.27 -18.83
N ARG A 325 17.40 10.65 -19.04
CA ARG A 325 18.51 11.30 -19.77
C ARG A 325 18.12 11.67 -21.20
N GLN A 326 17.39 10.79 -21.89
CA GLN A 326 16.94 11.03 -23.27
C GLN A 326 15.95 12.19 -23.39
N ILE A 327 14.95 12.26 -22.52
CA ILE A 327 13.93 13.33 -22.61
C ILE A 327 14.44 14.69 -22.13
N THR A 328 15.37 14.71 -21.16
CA THR A 328 15.92 15.95 -20.61
C THR A 328 17.14 16.46 -21.37
N GLY A 329 17.89 15.56 -22.02
CA GLY A 329 19.21 15.86 -22.59
C GLY A 329 20.28 16.18 -21.53
N LYS A 330 20.05 15.86 -20.25
CA LYS A 330 20.92 16.21 -19.12
C LYS A 330 21.73 15.05 -18.58
N LYS A 331 22.88 15.38 -17.97
CA LYS A 331 23.72 14.46 -17.18
C LYS A 331 23.18 14.36 -15.77
N ILE A 332 22.29 13.38 -15.58
CA ILE A 332 21.65 13.09 -14.29
C ILE A 332 22.40 11.99 -13.53
N ASP A 333 22.58 12.20 -12.24
CA ASP A 333 23.13 11.23 -11.30
C ASP A 333 22.00 10.41 -10.67
N PHE A 334 22.10 9.08 -10.74
CA PHE A 334 21.07 8.18 -10.23
C PHE A 334 21.54 7.42 -9.00
N GLU A 335 20.72 7.44 -7.96
CA GLU A 335 20.90 6.60 -6.78
C GLU A 335 19.71 5.64 -6.65
N PHE A 336 19.90 4.54 -5.93
CA PHE A 336 18.91 3.47 -5.83
C PHE A 336 18.62 3.13 -4.38
N SER A 337 17.34 2.98 -4.05
CA SER A 337 16.88 2.47 -2.75
C SER A 337 15.89 1.33 -2.97
N SER A 338 15.91 0.34 -2.07
CA SER A 338 14.94 -0.75 -2.00
C SER A 338 14.55 -1.00 -0.55
N GLY A 339 13.27 -1.31 -0.31
CA GLY A 339 12.79 -1.67 1.03
C GLY A 339 11.59 -0.86 1.48
N VAL A 340 11.52 -0.52 2.77
CA VAL A 340 10.37 0.13 3.41
C VAL A 340 10.52 1.66 3.41
N SER A 341 11.73 2.18 3.64
CA SER A 341 12.08 3.60 3.62
C SER A 341 12.87 4.01 2.37
N PHE A 342 13.06 5.31 2.16
CA PHE A 342 13.93 5.85 1.10
C PHE A 342 15.42 5.75 1.52
N THR A 343 16.13 6.88 1.55
CA THR A 343 17.46 7.03 2.15
C THR A 343 17.37 8.00 3.32
N ASP A 344 18.41 8.08 4.17
CA ASP A 344 18.37 8.94 5.36
C ASP A 344 18.32 10.44 5.01
N ASP A 345 18.91 10.86 3.88
CA ASP A 345 18.82 12.23 3.37
C ASP A 345 18.04 12.26 2.05
N ILE A 346 16.75 12.58 2.13
CA ILE A 346 15.85 12.70 0.98
C ILE A 346 16.00 14.07 0.29
N LYS A 347 16.33 15.13 1.04
CA LYS A 347 16.33 16.52 0.55
C LYS A 347 17.37 16.78 -0.54
N ARG A 348 18.40 15.93 -0.63
CA ARG A 348 19.44 16.03 -1.66
C ARG A 348 18.99 15.62 -3.06
N TYR A 349 17.80 15.04 -3.22
CA TYR A 349 17.30 14.63 -4.53
C TYR A 349 16.43 15.71 -5.16
N SER A 350 16.63 15.92 -6.46
CA SER A 350 15.80 16.81 -7.28
C SER A 350 14.51 16.13 -7.74
N LEU A 351 14.47 14.79 -7.74
CA LEU A 351 13.30 13.97 -8.08
C LEU A 351 13.41 12.57 -7.46
N ILE A 352 12.28 12.03 -7.02
CA ILE A 352 12.12 10.62 -6.67
C ILE A 352 11.28 9.93 -7.74
N VAL A 353 11.78 8.81 -8.25
CA VAL A 353 11.06 7.94 -9.18
C VAL A 353 10.79 6.62 -8.48
N HIS A 354 9.54 6.40 -8.10
CA HIS A 354 9.12 5.24 -7.32
C HIS A 354 8.53 4.14 -8.22
N CYS A 355 8.75 2.87 -7.87
CA CYS A 355 8.12 1.76 -8.58
C CYS A 355 6.58 1.73 -8.38
N GLY A 356 5.90 0.78 -9.04
CA GLY A 356 4.44 0.61 -8.88
C GLY A 356 3.97 0.15 -7.49
N GLY A 357 4.89 -0.17 -6.58
CA GLY A 357 4.54 -0.54 -5.20
C GLY A 357 3.75 -1.84 -5.08
N CYS A 358 3.94 -2.82 -5.99
CA CYS A 358 3.15 -4.06 -6.01
C CYS A 358 3.15 -4.83 -4.68
N MET A 359 4.25 -4.73 -3.92
CA MET A 359 4.41 -5.36 -2.60
C MET A 359 4.01 -4.46 -1.42
N LEU A 360 3.73 -3.17 -1.65
CA LEU A 360 3.33 -2.21 -0.63
C LEU A 360 1.81 -2.14 -0.52
N ASN A 361 1.30 -2.03 0.71
CA ASN A 361 -0.09 -1.63 0.93
C ASN A 361 -0.25 -0.12 0.75
N LYS A 362 -1.51 0.33 0.76
CA LYS A 362 -1.88 1.74 0.58
C LYS A 362 -1.20 2.65 1.61
N SER A 363 -1.23 2.27 2.89
CA SER A 363 -0.57 3.04 3.95
C SER A 363 0.93 3.21 3.73
N ALA A 364 1.65 2.14 3.36
CA ALA A 364 3.08 2.22 3.04
C ALA A 364 3.36 3.11 1.83
N MET A 365 2.54 3.03 0.78
CA MET A 365 2.70 3.84 -0.42
C MET A 365 2.42 5.33 -0.14
N LEU A 366 1.32 5.64 0.56
CA LEU A 366 0.99 7.00 0.97
C LEU A 366 2.02 7.59 1.91
N HIS A 367 2.57 6.80 2.84
CA HIS A 367 3.66 7.26 3.69
C HIS A 367 4.85 7.75 2.85
N ARG A 368 5.28 6.98 1.83
CA ARG A 368 6.37 7.38 0.94
C ARG A 368 6.08 8.68 0.19
N ILE A 369 4.88 8.82 -0.38
CA ILE A 369 4.48 10.03 -1.10
C ILE A 369 4.45 11.23 -0.14
N ASN A 370 3.86 11.08 1.04
CA ASN A 370 3.77 12.14 2.03
C ASN A 370 5.15 12.57 2.56
N THR A 371 6.07 11.63 2.78
CA THR A 371 7.46 11.95 3.15
C THR A 371 8.14 12.79 2.06
N ALA A 372 7.99 12.44 0.79
CA ALA A 372 8.53 13.23 -0.32
C ALA A 372 7.92 14.64 -0.34
N ARG A 373 6.60 14.75 -0.16
CA ARG A 373 5.87 16.03 -0.08
C ARG A 373 6.32 16.89 1.09
N GLU A 374 6.49 16.31 2.28
CA GLU A 374 6.97 16.99 3.48
C GLU A 374 8.35 17.61 3.26
N PHE A 375 9.25 16.86 2.61
CA PHE A 375 10.58 17.34 2.23
C PHE A 375 10.59 18.19 0.95
N LYS A 376 9.43 18.46 0.35
CA LYS A 376 9.26 19.21 -0.90
C LYS A 376 10.09 18.65 -2.06
N VAL A 377 10.28 17.33 -2.08
CA VAL A 377 10.96 16.62 -3.16
C VAL A 377 9.90 16.05 -4.11
N PRO A 378 9.89 16.42 -5.40
CA PRO A 378 8.96 15.87 -6.38
C PRO A 378 9.05 14.34 -6.43
N ILE A 379 7.90 13.67 -6.54
CA ILE A 379 7.82 12.21 -6.64
C ILE A 379 6.92 11.81 -7.81
N VAL A 380 7.39 10.87 -8.64
CA VAL A 380 6.62 10.27 -9.74
C VAL A 380 6.74 8.75 -9.67
N ASN A 381 5.77 8.00 -10.22
CA ASN A 381 5.90 6.56 -10.34
C ASN A 381 6.34 6.12 -11.76
N TYR A 382 6.82 4.88 -11.89
CA TYR A 382 7.26 4.34 -13.19
C TYR A 382 6.19 4.46 -14.27
N GLY A 383 4.92 4.11 -13.97
CA GLY A 383 3.84 4.12 -14.96
C GLY A 383 3.59 5.50 -15.56
N ILE A 384 3.51 6.53 -14.71
CA ILE A 384 3.29 7.92 -15.12
C ILE A 384 4.51 8.45 -15.87
N LEU A 385 5.72 8.16 -15.39
CA LEU A 385 6.95 8.58 -16.07
C LEU A 385 7.07 7.93 -17.46
N ILE A 386 6.73 6.64 -17.60
CA ILE A 386 6.73 5.95 -18.89
C ILE A 386 5.73 6.59 -19.83
N ALA A 387 4.50 6.86 -19.37
CA ALA A 387 3.49 7.52 -20.17
C ALA A 387 3.90 8.95 -20.61
N TYR A 388 4.59 9.67 -19.73
CA TYR A 388 5.15 11.00 -20.04
C TYR A 388 6.23 10.92 -21.12
N VAL A 389 7.23 10.03 -20.93
CA VAL A 389 8.33 9.87 -21.88
C VAL A 389 7.85 9.41 -23.25
N GLN A 390 6.82 8.58 -23.29
CA GLN A 390 6.24 8.07 -24.54
C GLN A 390 5.23 9.05 -25.18
N GLY A 391 4.97 10.21 -24.59
CA GLY A 391 4.09 11.23 -25.16
C GLY A 391 2.60 10.87 -25.14
N ILE A 392 2.18 9.97 -24.26
CA ILE A 392 0.80 9.46 -24.18
C ILE A 392 0.09 9.80 -22.87
N LEU A 393 0.79 10.44 -21.92
CA LEU A 393 0.25 10.74 -20.59
C LEU A 393 -1.07 11.52 -20.66
N ASP A 394 -1.16 12.50 -21.55
CA ASP A 394 -2.37 13.30 -21.76
C ASP A 394 -3.61 12.43 -22.00
N ARG A 395 -3.49 11.48 -22.94
CA ARG A 395 -4.55 10.52 -23.26
C ARG A 395 -4.80 9.55 -22.10
N ALA A 396 -3.73 9.06 -21.47
CA ALA A 396 -3.81 8.11 -20.36
C ALA A 396 -4.51 8.69 -19.10
N LEU A 397 -4.57 10.03 -19.00
CA LEU A 397 -5.24 10.77 -17.93
C LEU A 397 -6.69 11.17 -18.23
N MET A 398 -7.18 10.97 -19.46
CA MET A 398 -8.58 11.27 -19.81
C MET A 398 -9.62 10.62 -18.87
N PRO A 399 -9.43 9.39 -18.35
CA PRO A 399 -10.36 8.80 -17.37
C PRO A 399 -10.38 9.51 -16.01
N PHE A 400 -9.44 10.42 -15.73
CA PHE A 400 -9.24 11.03 -14.42
C PHE A 400 -9.29 12.57 -14.51
N PRO A 401 -10.48 13.20 -14.55
CA PRO A 401 -10.63 14.62 -14.82
C PRO A 401 -9.80 15.54 -13.92
N ARG A 402 -9.70 15.24 -12.63
CA ARG A 402 -8.88 16.02 -11.69
C ARG A 402 -7.37 15.92 -11.99
N ALA A 403 -6.88 14.73 -12.30
CA ALA A 403 -5.47 14.54 -12.65
C ALA A 403 -5.15 15.19 -14.00
N LYS A 404 -6.09 15.13 -14.96
CA LYS A 404 -5.98 15.80 -16.25
C LYS A 404 -5.93 17.33 -16.10
N MET A 405 -6.79 17.90 -15.27
CA MET A 405 -6.77 19.33 -14.97
C MET A 405 -5.41 19.79 -14.41
N ILE A 406 -4.87 19.06 -13.42
CA ILE A 406 -3.55 19.33 -12.84
C ILE A 406 -2.43 19.16 -13.88
N TRP A 407 -2.58 18.22 -14.82
CA TRP A 407 -1.64 18.07 -15.93
C TRP A 407 -1.67 19.28 -16.88
N ASP A 408 -2.86 19.76 -17.21
CA ASP A 408 -3.10 20.87 -18.15
C ASP A 408 -2.77 22.25 -17.58
N GLU A 409 -2.75 22.39 -16.25
CA GLU A 409 -2.32 23.63 -15.59
C GLU A 409 -0.93 24.05 -16.08
N VAL A 410 -0.88 25.20 -16.76
CA VAL A 410 0.38 25.84 -17.13
C VAL A 410 1.05 26.31 -15.84
N GLU A 411 2.28 25.90 -15.60
CA GLU A 411 3.06 26.46 -14.50
C GLU A 411 3.41 27.90 -14.85
N GLU A 412 2.65 28.87 -14.33
CA GLU A 412 3.02 30.29 -14.36
C GLU A 412 4.40 30.44 -13.71
N HIS A 413 5.31 31.10 -14.44
CA HIS A 413 6.73 31.23 -14.11
C HIS A 413 7.01 32.20 -12.97
#